data_AF-A0A2G9UMM5-F1
#
_entry.id   AF-A0A2G9UMM5-F1
#
_cell.length_a   1.000
_cell.length_b   1.000
_cell.length_c   1.000
_cell.angle_alpha   90.00
_cell.angle_beta   90.00
_cell.angle_gamma   90.00
#
_symmetry.space_group_name_H-M   'P 1'
#
loop_
_entity.id
_entity.type
_entity.pdbx_description
1 polymer ?
#
loop_
_entity_poly.entity_id
_entity_poly.type
_entity_poly.pdbx_seq_one_letter_code
_entity_poly.pdbx_strand_id
1 'polypeptide(L)'
;MGSCQSQENQELAARNKAIEKQINQDKRAGSSIVKLLLLGAGECGKSTVLKQMQILHSNGFTEEEINEKKSIVYNNVVTSMCTILKAMDNVLHIPLEDGEKEKEKAVVLRVQENGEESEPLTEEVSKAIQSLW
;
A
#
# COMPACT_ATOMS: atom_id res chain seq x y z
N MET A 1 -58.50 -1.45 -8.32
CA MET A 1 -57.09 -1.00 -8.24
C MET A 1 -56.44 -1.35 -6.89
N GLY A 2 -56.67 -2.55 -6.32
CA GLY A 2 -56.16 -2.93 -4.99
C GLY A 2 -55.14 -4.09 -4.97
N SER A 3 -54.93 -4.77 -6.11
CA SER A 3 -54.07 -5.97 -6.18
C SER A 3 -52.58 -5.65 -6.35
N CYS A 4 -52.23 -4.42 -6.76
CA CYS A 4 -50.83 -4.03 -7.02
C CYS A 4 -50.09 -3.67 -5.73
N GLN A 5 -50.72 -2.92 -4.82
CA GLN A 5 -50.15 -2.57 -3.51
C GLN A 5 -49.94 -3.79 -2.60
N SER A 6 -50.75 -4.83 -2.74
CA SER A 6 -50.58 -6.08 -1.97
C SER A 6 -49.38 -6.91 -2.42
N GLN A 7 -49.04 -6.90 -3.71
CA GLN A 7 -47.85 -7.58 -4.23
C GLN A 7 -46.57 -6.84 -3.81
N GLU A 8 -46.57 -5.51 -3.94
CA GLU A 8 -45.44 -4.67 -3.51
C GLU A 8 -45.15 -4.83 -2.00
N ASN A 9 -46.19 -4.85 -1.16
CA ASN A 9 -46.01 -5.13 0.28
C ASN A 9 -45.51 -6.55 0.57
N GLN A 10 -45.91 -7.56 -0.22
CA GLN A 10 -45.39 -8.93 -0.08
C GLN A 10 -43.93 -9.03 -0.49
N GLU A 11 -43.51 -8.35 -1.56
CA GLU A 11 -42.12 -8.27 -1.99
C GLU A 11 -41.25 -7.54 -0.96
N LEU A 12 -41.74 -6.42 -0.41
CA LEU A 12 -41.07 -5.71 0.68
C LEU A 12 -40.93 -6.58 1.93
N ALA A 13 -41.97 -7.34 2.31
CA ALA A 13 -41.92 -8.27 3.43
C ALA A 13 -40.94 -9.43 3.19
N ALA A 14 -40.90 -9.98 1.97
CA ALA A 14 -39.95 -11.02 1.59
C ALA A 14 -38.50 -10.51 1.63
N ARG A 15 -38.27 -9.28 1.16
CA ARG A 15 -36.96 -8.60 1.22
C ARG A 15 -36.54 -8.34 2.66
N ASN A 16 -37.43 -7.83 3.51
CA ASN A 16 -37.14 -7.64 4.94
C ASN A 16 -36.78 -8.95 5.63
N LYS A 17 -37.52 -10.03 5.37
CA LYS A 17 -37.22 -11.36 5.92
C LYS A 17 -35.86 -11.89 5.45
N ALA A 18 -35.48 -11.64 4.19
CA ALA A 18 -34.16 -12.00 3.67
C ALA A 18 -33.04 -11.21 4.38
N ILE A 19 -33.25 -9.91 4.61
CA ILE A 19 -32.32 -9.04 5.34
C ILE A 19 -32.16 -9.50 6.79
N GLU A 20 -33.26 -9.77 7.51
CA GLU A 20 -33.20 -10.28 8.89
C GLU A 20 -32.48 -11.63 8.99
N LYS A 21 -32.68 -12.49 7.99
CA LYS A 21 -31.95 -13.76 7.90
C LYS A 21 -30.45 -13.53 7.73
N GLN A 22 -30.06 -12.60 6.85
CA GLN A 22 -28.66 -12.23 6.64
C GLN A 22 -28.03 -11.65 7.91
N ILE A 23 -28.71 -10.69 8.58
CA ILE A 23 -28.23 -10.08 9.83
C ILE A 23 -27.99 -11.14 10.91
N ASN A 24 -28.91 -12.11 11.05
CA ASN A 24 -28.75 -13.18 12.02
C ASN A 24 -27.61 -14.14 11.68
N GLN A 25 -27.36 -14.39 10.39
CA GLN A 25 -26.21 -15.17 9.93
C GLN A 25 -24.90 -14.43 10.22
N ASP A 26 -24.82 -13.15 9.88
CA ASP A 26 -23.64 -12.31 10.12
C ASP A 26 -23.34 -12.16 11.61
N LYS A 27 -24.37 -12.04 12.45
CA LYS A 27 -24.22 -12.00 13.92
C LYS A 27 -23.62 -13.30 14.47
N ARG A 28 -24.05 -14.45 13.95
CA ARG A 28 -23.49 -15.76 14.35
C ARG A 28 -22.05 -15.90 13.89
N ALA A 29 -21.77 -15.58 12.62
CA ALA A 29 -20.42 -15.60 12.07
C ALA A 29 -19.48 -14.64 12.84
N GLY A 30 -19.96 -13.46 13.19
CA GLY A 30 -19.20 -12.46 13.94
C GLY A 30 -18.90 -12.85 15.38
N SER A 31 -19.76 -13.67 16.01
CA SER A 31 -19.58 -14.08 17.42
C SER A 31 -18.35 -14.97 17.64
N SER A 32 -17.87 -15.67 16.61
CA SER A 32 -16.64 -16.47 16.67
C SER A 32 -15.38 -15.70 16.23
N ILE A 33 -15.51 -14.45 15.77
CA ILE A 33 -14.35 -13.65 15.32
C ILE A 33 -13.65 -13.03 16.54
N VAL A 34 -12.38 -13.37 16.72
CA VAL A 34 -11.50 -12.72 17.69
C VAL A 34 -10.92 -11.44 17.08
N LYS A 35 -11.22 -10.29 17.68
CA LYS A 35 -10.69 -8.98 17.25
C LYS A 35 -9.41 -8.65 18.01
N LEU A 36 -8.33 -8.39 17.27
CA LEU A 36 -7.04 -8.00 17.83
C LEU A 36 -6.73 -6.55 17.44
N LEU A 37 -6.28 -5.75 18.40
CA LEU A 37 -5.82 -4.38 18.20
C LEU A 37 -4.32 -4.31 18.43
N LEU A 38 -3.57 -3.96 17.39
CA LEU A 38 -2.12 -3.75 17.49
C LEU A 38 -1.83 -2.27 17.75
N LEU A 39 -1.17 -1.97 18.86
CA LEU A 39 -0.78 -0.62 19.28
C LEU A 39 0.74 -0.45 19.24
N GLY A 40 1.19 0.78 19.03
CA GLY A 40 2.61 1.13 19.02
C GLY A 40 2.86 2.43 18.24
N ALA A 41 4.04 3.01 18.41
CA ALA A 41 4.47 4.22 17.71
C ALA A 41 4.48 4.05 16.17
N GLY A 42 4.60 5.15 15.43
CA GLY A 42 4.85 5.11 13.98
C GLY A 42 6.02 4.16 13.65
N GLU A 43 5.93 3.45 12.52
CA GLU A 43 7.03 2.62 11.98
C GLU A 43 7.48 1.43 12.84
N CYS A 44 6.87 1.17 13.99
CA CYS A 44 7.25 0.06 14.89
C CYS A 44 6.91 -1.36 14.38
N GLY A 45 6.58 -1.52 13.09
CA GLY A 45 6.35 -2.82 12.46
C GLY A 45 4.94 -3.40 12.57
N LYS A 46 3.92 -2.65 13.03
CA LYS A 46 2.51 -3.14 13.10
C LYS A 46 2.01 -3.71 11.78
N SER A 47 2.22 -2.97 10.68
CA SER A 47 1.83 -3.41 9.34
C SER A 47 2.62 -4.64 8.90
N THR A 48 3.87 -4.78 9.36
CA THR A 48 4.71 -5.95 9.08
C THR A 48 4.16 -7.19 9.76
N VAL A 49 3.73 -7.10 11.01
CA VAL A 49 3.07 -8.21 11.73
C VAL A 49 1.80 -8.65 11.01
N LEU A 50 0.96 -7.70 10.57
CA LEU A 50 -0.26 -8.04 9.80
C LEU A 50 0.06 -8.71 8.46
N LYS A 51 1.08 -8.23 7.74
CA LYS A 51 1.55 -8.87 6.49
C LYS A 51 2.03 -10.30 6.74
N GLN A 52 2.74 -10.56 7.85
CA GLN A 52 3.16 -11.92 8.21
C GLN A 52 1.96 -12.83 8.51
N MET A 53 0.92 -12.32 9.19
CA MET A 53 -0.31 -13.08 9.40
C MET A 53 -0.98 -13.47 8.08
N GLN A 54 -1.00 -12.58 7.09
CA GLN A 54 -1.53 -12.89 5.75
C GLN A 54 -0.71 -13.98 5.04
N ILE A 55 0.62 -13.90 5.11
CA ILE A 55 1.52 -14.92 4.53
C ILE A 55 1.28 -16.30 5.17
N LEU A 56 1.19 -16.36 6.50
CA LEU A 56 1.13 -17.63 7.24
C LEU A 56 -0.28 -18.24 7.27
N HIS A 57 -1.34 -17.43 7.18
CA HIS A 57 -2.71 -17.88 7.45
C HIS A 57 -3.73 -17.59 6.34
N SER A 58 -3.39 -16.79 5.32
CA SER A 58 -4.33 -16.33 4.28
C SER A 58 -3.85 -16.61 2.85
N ASN A 59 -3.10 -17.69 2.62
CA ASN A 59 -2.55 -18.09 1.30
C ASN A 59 -1.64 -17.03 0.64
N GLY A 60 -1.07 -16.10 1.41
CA GLY A 60 -0.15 -15.09 0.87
C GLY A 60 -0.83 -13.91 0.18
N PHE A 61 -0.11 -13.32 -0.78
CA PHE A 61 -0.57 -12.16 -1.56
C PHE A 61 -0.99 -12.59 -2.97
N THR A 62 -2.02 -11.96 -3.51
CA THR A 62 -2.43 -12.15 -4.90
C THR A 62 -1.48 -11.43 -5.85
N GLU A 63 -1.49 -11.81 -7.14
CA GLU A 63 -0.70 -11.12 -8.16
C GLU A 63 -1.09 -9.64 -8.30
N GLU A 64 -2.37 -9.32 -8.11
CA GLU A 64 -2.89 -7.96 -8.11
C GLU A 64 -2.29 -7.16 -6.95
N GLU A 65 -2.34 -7.68 -5.72
CA GLU A 65 -1.70 -7.06 -4.55
C GLU A 65 -0.19 -6.86 -4.77
N ILE A 66 0.50 -7.85 -5.32
CA ILE A 66 1.94 -7.77 -5.62
C ILE A 66 2.20 -6.64 -6.63
N ASN A 67 1.40 -6.55 -7.70
CA ASN A 67 1.55 -5.50 -8.70
C ASN A 67 1.29 -4.11 -8.12
N GLU A 68 0.30 -3.95 -7.25
CA GLU A 68 0.07 -2.70 -6.51
C GLU A 68 1.24 -2.35 -5.58
N LYS A 69 1.93 -3.34 -5.00
CA LYS A 69 3.11 -3.07 -4.14
C LYS A 69 4.34 -2.64 -4.93
N LYS A 70 4.44 -2.94 -6.24
CA LYS A 70 5.62 -2.56 -7.04
C LYS A 70 5.83 -1.05 -7.07
N SER A 71 4.78 -0.26 -7.28
CA SER A 71 4.86 1.21 -7.30
C SER A 71 5.35 1.76 -5.95
N ILE A 72 4.91 1.17 -4.85
CA ILE A 72 5.37 1.51 -3.50
C ILE A 72 6.86 1.20 -3.32
N VAL A 73 7.33 0.07 -3.86
CA VAL A 73 8.76 -0.30 -3.82
C VAL A 73 9.59 0.70 -4.64
N TYR A 74 9.15 1.06 -5.84
CA TYR A 74 9.85 2.07 -6.66
C TYR A 74 9.93 3.42 -5.94
N ASN A 75 8.80 3.88 -5.40
CA ASN A 75 8.72 5.13 -4.65
C ASN A 75 9.69 5.14 -3.47
N ASN A 76 9.68 4.07 -2.66
CA ASN A 76 10.55 3.97 -1.51
C ASN A 76 12.03 3.98 -1.90
N VAL A 77 12.41 3.28 -2.98
CA VAL A 77 13.80 3.22 -3.43
C VAL A 77 14.29 4.60 -3.88
N VAL A 78 13.54 5.28 -4.76
CA VAL A 78 13.90 6.61 -5.26
C VAL A 78 13.89 7.64 -4.12
N THR A 79 12.82 7.68 -3.32
CA THR A 79 12.69 8.64 -2.21
C THR A 79 13.75 8.45 -1.14
N SER A 80 14.14 7.21 -0.84
CA SER A 80 15.21 6.93 0.13
C SER A 80 16.55 7.45 -0.39
N MET A 81 16.89 7.18 -1.65
CA MET A 81 18.12 7.67 -2.26
C MET A 81 18.15 9.21 -2.29
N CYS A 82 17.07 9.85 -2.74
CA CYS A 82 16.94 11.31 -2.70
C CYS A 82 17.10 11.90 -1.30
N THR A 83 16.54 11.24 -0.28
CA THR A 83 16.67 11.67 1.12
C THR A 83 18.12 11.65 1.56
N ILE A 84 18.87 10.60 1.23
CA ILE A 84 20.29 10.48 1.54
C ILE A 84 21.08 11.61 0.85
N LEU A 85 20.90 11.78 -0.46
CA LEU A 85 21.60 12.81 -1.24
C LEU A 85 21.32 14.22 -0.71
N LYS A 86 20.06 14.54 -0.42
CA LYS A 86 19.66 15.83 0.16
C LYS A 86 20.26 16.05 1.56
N ALA A 87 20.39 15.00 2.37
CA ALA A 87 21.02 15.08 3.68
C ALA A 87 22.53 15.31 3.57
N MET A 88 23.20 14.62 2.62
CA MET A 88 24.61 14.83 2.32
C MET A 88 24.90 16.28 1.93
N ASP A 89 24.08 16.85 1.03
CA ASP A 89 24.28 18.23 0.55
C ASP A 89 23.95 19.29 1.61
N ASN A 90 22.76 19.18 2.22
CA ASN A 90 22.16 20.30 2.97
C ASN A 90 22.36 20.23 4.49
N VAL A 91 22.65 19.06 5.03
CA VAL A 91 22.73 18.84 6.49
C VAL A 91 24.15 18.50 6.91
N LEU A 92 24.78 17.55 6.21
CA LEU A 92 26.09 17.02 6.59
C LEU A 92 27.23 17.69 5.82
N HIS A 93 26.94 18.32 4.68
CA HIS A 93 27.92 18.91 3.76
C HIS A 93 29.03 17.94 3.35
N ILE A 94 28.66 16.70 3.05
CA ILE A 94 29.57 15.64 2.60
C ILE A 94 29.46 15.54 1.08
N PRO A 95 30.50 15.91 0.31
CA PRO A 95 30.48 15.76 -1.14
C PRO A 95 30.58 14.28 -1.54
N LEU A 96 30.12 13.96 -2.76
CA LEU A 96 30.40 12.67 -3.36
C LEU A 96 31.92 12.50 -3.54
N GLU A 97 32.42 11.29 -3.27
CA GLU A 97 33.85 10.97 -3.42
C GLU A 97 34.30 11.07 -4.88
N ASP A 98 33.44 10.61 -5.80
CA ASP A 98 33.64 10.72 -7.24
C ASP A 98 32.74 11.84 -7.80
N GLY A 99 33.37 12.91 -8.29
CA GLY A 99 32.67 14.06 -8.87
C GLY A 99 31.95 13.74 -10.18
N GLU A 100 32.30 12.66 -10.88
CA GLU A 100 31.56 12.24 -12.08
C GLU A 100 30.14 11.76 -11.72
N LYS A 101 29.95 11.26 -10.48
CA LYS A 101 28.65 10.76 -9.97
C LYS A 101 27.59 11.83 -9.74
N GLU A 102 27.95 13.11 -9.85
CA GLU A 102 26.99 14.21 -9.80
C GLU A 102 25.95 14.12 -10.94
N LYS A 103 26.31 13.49 -12.07
CA LYS A 103 25.37 13.24 -13.18
C LYS A 103 24.30 12.25 -12.76
N GLU A 104 24.68 11.14 -12.14
CA GLU A 104 23.79 10.11 -11.62
C GLU A 104 22.89 10.67 -10.51
N LYS A 105 23.45 11.50 -9.62
CA LYS A 105 22.67 12.22 -8.61
C LYS A 105 21.59 13.09 -9.24
N ALA A 106 21.91 13.84 -10.29
CA ALA A 106 20.94 14.66 -11.01
C ALA A 106 19.83 13.83 -11.65
N VAL A 107 20.15 12.64 -12.20
CA VAL A 107 19.15 11.70 -12.74
C VAL A 107 18.14 11.29 -11.67
N VAL A 108 18.60 10.88 -10.49
CA VAL A 108 17.72 10.42 -9.41
C VAL A 108 16.85 11.56 -8.86
N LEU A 109 17.43 12.74 -8.66
CA LEU A 109 16.68 13.92 -8.18
C LEU A 109 15.60 14.37 -9.18
N ARG A 110 15.88 14.32 -10.48
CA ARG A 110 14.92 14.67 -11.54
C ARG A 110 13.66 13.80 -11.48
N VAL A 111 13.80 12.50 -11.21
CA VAL A 111 12.65 11.59 -11.09
C VAL A 111 11.70 12.04 -9.99
N GLN A 112 12.25 12.43 -8.83
CA GLN A 112 11.45 12.93 -7.72
C GLN A 112 10.83 14.31 -8.00
N GLU A 113 11.55 15.19 -8.68
CA GLU A 113 11.03 16.51 -9.08
C GLU A 113 9.86 16.40 -10.07
N ASN A 114 9.88 15.40 -10.94
CA ASN A 114 8.81 15.12 -11.88
C ASN A 114 7.60 14.39 -11.24
N GLY A 115 7.72 13.89 -10.01
CA GLY A 115 6.68 13.06 -9.38
C GLY A 115 6.58 11.65 -9.97
N GLU A 116 7.66 11.16 -10.59
CA GLU A 116 7.71 9.88 -11.31
C GLU A 116 8.29 8.75 -10.44
N GLU A 117 8.47 8.97 -9.14
CA GLU A 117 9.12 7.99 -8.25
C GLU A 117 8.35 6.68 -8.10
N SER A 118 7.05 6.66 -8.40
CA SER A 118 6.20 5.47 -8.30
C SER A 118 6.15 4.66 -9.60
N GLU A 119 6.75 5.17 -10.67
CA GLU A 119 6.80 4.53 -11.99
C GLU A 119 7.88 3.43 -12.04
N PRO A 120 7.77 2.47 -12.98
CA PRO A 120 8.81 1.47 -13.20
C PRO A 120 10.19 2.10 -13.40
N LEU A 121 11.17 1.60 -12.63
CA LEU A 121 12.55 2.10 -12.71
C LEU A 121 13.12 1.86 -14.11
N THR A 122 13.46 2.96 -14.80
CA THR A 122 14.18 2.89 -16.07
C THR A 122 15.60 2.37 -15.84
N GLU A 123 16.24 1.85 -16.90
CA GLU A 123 17.62 1.36 -16.81
C GLU A 123 18.60 2.46 -16.38
N GLU A 124 18.37 3.71 -16.81
CA GLU A 124 19.14 4.88 -16.42
C GLU A 124 19.06 5.12 -14.90
N VAL A 125 17.84 5.16 -14.35
CA VAL A 125 17.60 5.42 -12.92
C VAL A 125 18.13 4.27 -12.06
N SER A 126 17.92 3.02 -12.48
CA SER A 126 18.42 1.85 -11.76
C SER A 126 19.95 1.83 -11.69
N LYS A 127 20.64 2.12 -12.81
CA LYS A 127 22.11 2.23 -12.83
C LYS A 127 22.61 3.40 -11.99
N ALA A 128 21.95 4.55 -12.04
CA ALA A 128 22.30 5.70 -11.22
C ALA A 128 22.21 5.38 -9.72
N ILE A 129 21.10 4.78 -9.28
CA ILE A 129 20.91 4.37 -7.88
C ILE A 129 21.96 3.34 -7.44
N GLN A 130 22.27 2.35 -8.28
CA GLN A 130 23.30 1.35 -7.98
C GLN A 130 24.71 1.95 -7.93
N SER A 131 25.01 2.95 -8.75
CA SER A 131 26.30 3.64 -8.75
C SER A 131 26.47 4.52 -7.51
N LEU A 132 25.39 5.09 -7.01
CA LEU A 132 25.38 5.99 -5.85
C LEU A 132 25.35 5.27 -4.49
N TRP A 133 24.86 4.03 -4.44
CA TRP A 133 24.83 3.19 -3.24
C TRP A 133 26.19 2.58 -2.92
#